data_AF-A0A953UFS8-F1
#
_entry.id   AF-A0A953UFS8-F1
#
_cell.length_a   1.000
_cell.length_b   1.000
_cell.length_c   1.000
_cell.angle_alpha   90.00
_cell.angle_beta   90.00
_cell.angle_gamma   90.00
#
_symmetry.space_group_name_H-M   'P 1'
#
loop_
_entity.id
_entity.type
_entity.pdbx_description
1 polymer ?
#
loop_
_entity_poly.entity_id
_entity_poly.type
_entity_poly.pdbx_seq_one_letter_code
_entity_poly.pdbx_strand_id
1 'polypeptide(L)'
;MTIRYLALVCFASVLAAAPVDNTLALGRRALLNDGVATAWRLAQQALTEAPQSAAAHEFSGEVLFRRGEFAPADQAFQSALQLDPNFALAWWGRARVADCSSMHKTADQFIRRAHQLDPRDPHVFADWAARLQGQDRSDALQQYAAMAGAGRGPAELSDLMQRIQLEQAMLGHEVMLLASPYQSAELPLTAFVSDATHMRNYGLEVDLNSTRLRLVLDTGASGILISRKAAEKAGIGRLSGATIRGFGDSTKLSGGYQGVAQRVRVGGIEFHDAVIRVADQDSVGSQDGLIGTNVFSDFLVAVDFAGRKLRLNPLPDYHPSGQDPHDRTVVAAMRNYTPVFRFGHLLAIPTRVSTSREVLFIIDSGSATTLISSDLAASVTKVDRDKRTGISGLSGKVSDIYQTGDLFLEFAGFRQKNLGMTAFDMWEQSRQLGFEVSGFLGLPLLELFTLTIDYRDGLVNFERQER
;
A
#
# COMPACT_ATOMS: atom_id res chain seq x y z
N MET A 1 -46.17 -21.61 -45.52
CA MET A 1 -44.78 -22.08 -45.35
C MET A 1 -43.96 -20.98 -44.68
N THR A 2 -44.39 -20.51 -43.50
CA THR A 2 -43.89 -19.24 -42.91
C THR A 2 -44.04 -19.19 -41.37
N ILE A 3 -44.28 -20.33 -40.71
CA ILE A 3 -44.43 -20.41 -39.24
C ILE A 3 -43.40 -21.37 -38.61
N ARG A 4 -42.67 -22.15 -39.41
CA ARG A 4 -41.63 -23.07 -38.91
C ARG A 4 -40.22 -22.48 -38.79
N TYR A 5 -39.98 -21.26 -39.29
CA TYR A 5 -38.66 -20.62 -39.21
C TYR A 5 -38.50 -19.64 -38.03
N LEU A 6 -39.59 -19.15 -37.43
CA LEU A 6 -39.49 -18.29 -36.25
C LEU A 6 -39.17 -19.04 -34.95
N ALA A 7 -39.44 -20.36 -34.91
CA ALA A 7 -39.14 -21.19 -33.75
C ALA A 7 -37.67 -21.67 -33.70
N LEU A 8 -36.89 -21.53 -34.78
CA LEU A 8 -35.47 -21.91 -34.79
C LEU A 8 -34.51 -20.76 -34.41
N VAL A 9 -34.99 -19.51 -34.41
CA VAL A 9 -34.18 -18.34 -34.01
C VAL A 9 -34.37 -17.98 -32.52
N CYS A 10 -35.48 -18.40 -31.89
CA CYS A 10 -35.68 -18.23 -30.43
C CYS A 10 -35.33 -19.47 -29.59
N PHE A 11 -34.80 -20.54 -30.18
CA PHE A 11 -34.34 -21.73 -29.44
C PHE A 11 -32.82 -21.97 -29.49
N ALA A 12 -32.06 -21.06 -30.10
CA ALA A 12 -30.59 -21.07 -30.05
C ALA A 12 -30.02 -20.25 -28.87
N SER A 13 -30.84 -19.52 -28.12
CA SER A 13 -30.43 -18.75 -26.94
C SER A 13 -30.60 -19.50 -25.61
N VAL A 14 -30.92 -20.80 -25.66
CA VAL A 14 -30.93 -21.69 -24.49
C VAL A 14 -30.10 -22.94 -24.80
N LEU A 15 -28.91 -22.77 -25.39
CA LEU A 15 -27.82 -23.65 -24.99
C LEU A 15 -27.52 -23.26 -23.55
N ALA A 16 -27.66 -24.21 -22.63
CA ALA A 16 -27.33 -24.04 -21.24
C ALA A 16 -25.88 -23.57 -21.11
N ALA A 17 -25.68 -22.26 -21.11
CA ALA A 17 -24.50 -21.65 -20.53
C ALA A 17 -24.46 -22.23 -19.12
N ALA A 18 -23.38 -22.92 -18.77
CA ALA A 18 -23.11 -23.14 -17.36
C ALA A 18 -23.31 -21.77 -16.67
N PRO A 19 -24.05 -21.69 -15.56
CA PRO A 19 -24.29 -20.41 -14.93
C PRO A 19 -22.92 -19.79 -14.68
N VAL A 20 -22.70 -18.60 -15.27
CA VAL A 20 -21.43 -17.85 -15.17
C VAL A 20 -20.98 -17.75 -13.70
N ASP A 21 -21.94 -17.83 -12.78
CA ASP A 21 -21.77 -18.02 -11.34
C ASP A 21 -20.71 -19.05 -10.94
N ASN A 22 -20.61 -20.21 -11.62
CA ASN A 22 -19.58 -21.20 -11.31
C ASN A 22 -18.19 -20.72 -11.72
N THR A 23 -18.05 -20.12 -12.91
CA THR A 23 -16.81 -19.52 -13.39
C THR A 23 -16.37 -18.36 -12.49
N LEU A 24 -17.32 -17.53 -12.06
CA LEU A 24 -17.11 -16.43 -11.10
C LEU A 24 -16.70 -16.96 -9.72
N ALA A 25 -17.37 -17.99 -9.20
CA ALA A 25 -17.04 -18.58 -7.90
C ALA A 25 -15.64 -19.19 -7.90
N LEU A 26 -15.27 -19.93 -8.97
CA LEU A 26 -13.92 -20.44 -9.16
C LEU A 26 -12.90 -19.30 -9.27
N GLY A 27 -13.24 -18.24 -10.01
CA GLY A 27 -12.38 -17.07 -10.18
C GLY A 27 -12.13 -16.33 -8.87
N ARG A 28 -13.16 -16.07 -8.07
CA ARG A 28 -13.02 -15.43 -6.75
C ARG A 28 -12.24 -16.31 -5.79
N ARG A 29 -12.42 -17.64 -5.83
CA ARG A 29 -11.58 -18.57 -5.05
C ARG A 29 -10.13 -18.55 -5.51
N ALA A 30 -9.88 -18.41 -6.81
CA ALA A 30 -8.54 -18.31 -7.36
C ALA A 30 -7.80 -17.06 -6.86
N LEU A 31 -8.48 -15.92 -6.72
CA LEU A 31 -7.88 -14.73 -6.10
C LEU A 31 -7.40 -14.96 -4.66
N LEU A 32 -8.03 -15.89 -3.93
CA LEU A 32 -7.64 -16.23 -2.57
C LEU A 32 -6.49 -17.26 -2.52
N ASN A 33 -6.48 -18.23 -3.43
CA ASN A 33 -5.67 -19.45 -3.29
C ASN A 33 -4.76 -19.79 -4.47
N ASP A 34 -5.15 -19.45 -5.71
CA ASP A 34 -4.55 -19.99 -6.95
C ASP A 34 -3.79 -18.94 -7.77
N GLY A 35 -3.84 -17.67 -7.36
CA GLY A 35 -3.13 -16.58 -8.02
C GLY A 35 -3.97 -15.73 -8.97
N VAL A 36 -3.50 -14.50 -9.17
CA VAL A 36 -4.13 -13.48 -10.01
C VAL A 36 -4.12 -13.90 -11.50
N ALA A 37 -3.09 -14.62 -11.95
CA ALA A 37 -3.04 -15.16 -13.31
C ALA A 37 -4.18 -16.16 -13.60
N THR A 38 -4.47 -17.05 -12.65
CA THR A 38 -5.59 -18.00 -12.75
C THR A 38 -6.93 -17.28 -12.75
N ALA A 39 -7.10 -16.31 -11.84
CA ALA A 39 -8.30 -15.48 -11.77
C ALA A 39 -8.53 -14.68 -13.05
N TRP A 40 -7.46 -14.19 -13.70
CA TRP A 40 -7.54 -13.46 -14.96
C TRP A 40 -8.09 -14.30 -16.10
N ARG A 41 -7.61 -15.53 -16.25
CA ARG A 41 -8.16 -16.47 -17.25
C ARG A 41 -9.64 -16.74 -17.00
N LEU A 42 -10.05 -16.90 -15.74
CA LEU A 42 -11.45 -17.13 -15.36
C LEU A 42 -12.32 -15.89 -15.58
N ALA A 43 -11.79 -14.68 -15.38
CA ALA A 43 -12.49 -13.44 -15.69
C ALA A 43 -12.74 -13.31 -17.21
N GLN A 44 -11.74 -13.62 -18.03
CA GLN A 44 -11.89 -13.65 -19.50
C GLN A 44 -12.91 -14.68 -19.97
N GLN A 45 -12.91 -15.86 -19.35
CA GLN A 45 -13.90 -16.89 -19.61
C GLN A 45 -15.31 -16.41 -19.21
N ALA A 46 -15.49 -15.82 -18.03
CA ALA A 46 -16.78 -15.31 -17.57
C ALA A 46 -17.36 -14.24 -18.51
N LEU A 47 -16.52 -13.35 -19.03
CA LEU A 47 -16.94 -12.34 -20.03
C LEU A 47 -17.30 -12.95 -21.39
N THR A 48 -16.67 -14.07 -21.76
CA THR A 48 -17.01 -14.81 -22.99
C THR A 48 -18.33 -15.56 -22.84
N GLU A 49 -18.56 -16.18 -21.67
CA GLU A 49 -19.79 -16.92 -21.35
C GLU A 49 -21.00 -16.00 -21.19
N ALA A 50 -20.82 -14.83 -20.56
CA ALA A 50 -21.90 -13.88 -20.26
C ALA A 50 -21.44 -12.42 -20.43
N PRO A 51 -21.30 -11.92 -21.68
CA PRO A 51 -20.80 -10.56 -21.96
C PRO A 51 -21.71 -9.43 -21.44
N GLN A 52 -22.96 -9.72 -21.12
CA GLN A 52 -23.95 -8.77 -20.56
C GLN A 52 -24.17 -8.99 -19.05
N SER A 53 -23.26 -9.69 -18.37
CA SER A 53 -23.34 -9.89 -16.92
C SER A 53 -22.57 -8.79 -16.18
N ALA A 54 -23.28 -7.98 -15.37
CA ALA A 54 -22.65 -6.99 -14.50
C ALA A 54 -21.62 -7.63 -13.55
N ALA A 55 -21.92 -8.81 -13.02
CA ALA A 55 -21.03 -9.56 -12.14
C ALA A 55 -19.75 -10.04 -12.84
N ALA A 56 -19.80 -10.36 -14.14
CA ALA A 56 -18.61 -10.72 -14.91
C ALA A 56 -17.69 -9.52 -15.18
N HIS A 57 -18.29 -8.36 -15.49
CA HIS A 57 -17.54 -7.10 -15.62
C HIS A 57 -16.95 -6.63 -14.29
N GLU A 58 -17.69 -6.71 -13.19
CA GLU A 58 -17.15 -6.38 -11.86
C GLU A 58 -16.02 -7.32 -11.46
N PHE A 59 -16.17 -8.63 -11.68
CA PHE A 59 -15.11 -9.58 -11.38
C PHE A 59 -13.86 -9.33 -12.23
N SER A 60 -14.02 -8.97 -13.51
CA SER A 60 -12.91 -8.54 -14.35
C SER A 60 -12.22 -7.30 -13.80
N GLY A 61 -12.99 -6.30 -13.35
CA GLY A 61 -12.46 -5.10 -12.69
C GLY A 61 -11.66 -5.43 -11.42
N GLU A 62 -12.16 -6.32 -10.57
CA GLU A 62 -11.45 -6.77 -9.37
C GLU A 62 -10.13 -7.46 -9.73
N VAL A 63 -10.11 -8.32 -10.74
CA VAL A 63 -8.86 -8.96 -11.19
C VAL A 63 -7.88 -7.94 -11.77
N LEU A 64 -8.35 -6.99 -12.57
CA LEU A 64 -7.51 -5.91 -13.11
C LEU A 64 -6.94 -5.03 -12.00
N PHE A 65 -7.72 -4.72 -10.97
CA PHE A 65 -7.24 -4.02 -9.78
C PHE A 65 -6.12 -4.82 -9.11
N ARG A 66 -6.32 -6.13 -8.91
CA ARG A 66 -5.31 -7.02 -8.33
C ARG A 66 -4.04 -7.09 -9.17
N ARG A 67 -4.12 -6.89 -10.49
CA ARG A 67 -2.96 -6.83 -11.40
C ARG A 67 -2.24 -5.48 -11.43
N GLY A 68 -2.72 -4.50 -10.66
CA GLY A 68 -2.25 -3.12 -10.67
C GLY A 68 -2.69 -2.32 -11.90
N GLU A 69 -3.59 -2.85 -12.72
CA GLU A 69 -4.09 -2.23 -13.95
C GLU A 69 -5.33 -1.38 -13.65
N PHE A 70 -5.13 -0.28 -12.89
CA PHE A 70 -6.24 0.47 -12.28
C PHE A 70 -7.15 1.21 -13.27
N ALA A 71 -6.60 1.76 -14.36
CA ALA A 71 -7.42 2.42 -15.38
C ALA A 71 -8.32 1.41 -16.14
N PRO A 72 -7.80 0.26 -16.63
CA PRO A 72 -8.65 -0.83 -17.11
C PRO A 72 -9.65 -1.34 -16.06
N ALA A 73 -9.26 -1.42 -14.79
CA ALA A 73 -10.16 -1.84 -13.71
C ALA A 73 -11.37 -0.90 -13.58
N ASP A 74 -11.16 0.42 -13.57
CA ASP A 74 -12.27 1.40 -13.52
C ASP A 74 -13.21 1.25 -14.71
N GLN A 75 -12.67 1.02 -15.92
CA GLN A 75 -13.49 0.80 -17.12
C GLN A 75 -14.36 -0.46 -17.01
N ALA A 76 -13.83 -1.54 -16.46
CA ALA A 76 -14.59 -2.76 -16.22
C ALA A 76 -15.69 -2.54 -15.15
N PHE A 77 -15.39 -1.83 -14.06
CA PHE A 77 -16.41 -1.47 -13.08
C PHE A 77 -17.49 -0.53 -13.67
N GLN A 78 -17.11 0.44 -14.50
CA GLN A 78 -18.07 1.29 -15.22
C GLN A 78 -18.97 0.45 -16.15
N SER A 79 -18.40 -0.54 -16.84
CA SER A 79 -19.18 -1.46 -17.68
C SER A 79 -20.19 -2.28 -16.85
N ALA A 80 -19.80 -2.73 -15.66
CA ALA A 80 -20.73 -3.37 -14.72
C ALA A 80 -21.88 -2.43 -14.33
N LEU A 81 -21.58 -1.17 -14.04
CA LEU A 81 -22.58 -0.16 -13.66
C LEU A 81 -23.49 0.30 -14.81
N GLN A 82 -23.04 0.20 -16.06
CA GLN A 82 -23.89 0.41 -17.23
C GLN A 82 -24.96 -0.68 -17.36
N LEU A 83 -24.62 -1.92 -16.99
CA LEU A 83 -25.53 -3.06 -17.02
C LEU A 83 -26.45 -3.10 -15.78
N ASP A 84 -25.90 -2.78 -14.61
CA ASP A 84 -26.64 -2.64 -13.36
C ASP A 84 -26.13 -1.43 -12.54
N PRO A 85 -26.83 -0.28 -12.60
CA PRO A 85 -26.46 0.92 -11.84
C PRO A 85 -26.48 0.75 -10.32
N ASN A 86 -27.09 -0.32 -9.81
CA ASN A 86 -27.24 -0.62 -8.39
C ASN A 86 -26.26 -1.73 -7.93
N PHE A 87 -25.29 -2.13 -8.75
CA PHE A 87 -24.30 -3.13 -8.38
C PHE A 87 -23.28 -2.58 -7.37
N ALA A 88 -23.53 -2.81 -6.07
CA ALA A 88 -22.76 -2.23 -4.97
C ALA A 88 -21.24 -2.48 -5.05
N LEU A 89 -20.83 -3.71 -5.40
CA LEU A 89 -19.42 -4.09 -5.52
C LEU A 89 -18.68 -3.33 -6.63
N ALA A 90 -19.36 -2.94 -7.72
CA ALA A 90 -18.73 -2.15 -8.76
C ALA A 90 -18.49 -0.70 -8.28
N TRP A 91 -19.42 -0.11 -7.54
CA TRP A 91 -19.20 1.19 -6.87
C TRP A 91 -18.02 1.12 -5.89
N TRP A 92 -17.92 0.04 -5.10
CA TRP A 92 -16.80 -0.19 -4.20
C TRP A 92 -15.46 -0.36 -4.93
N GLY A 93 -15.43 -1.11 -6.03
CA GLY A 93 -14.25 -1.25 -6.89
C GLY A 93 -13.74 0.09 -7.41
N ARG A 94 -14.65 0.96 -7.86
CA ARG A 94 -14.31 2.33 -8.27
C ARG A 94 -13.82 3.20 -7.11
N ALA A 95 -14.39 3.04 -5.91
CA ALA A 95 -13.92 3.74 -4.71
C ALA A 95 -12.46 3.39 -4.41
N ARG A 96 -12.07 2.11 -4.54
CA ARG A 96 -10.69 1.66 -4.33
C ARG A 96 -9.72 2.20 -5.38
N VAL A 97 -10.12 2.25 -6.65
CA VAL A 97 -9.31 2.87 -7.72
C VAL A 97 -9.12 4.36 -7.44
N ALA A 98 -10.19 5.06 -7.07
CA ALA A 98 -10.15 6.48 -6.75
C ALA A 98 -9.22 6.74 -5.55
N ASP A 99 -9.33 5.94 -4.48
CA ASP A 99 -8.48 6.02 -3.30
C ASP A 99 -7.00 5.86 -3.64
N CYS A 100 -6.63 4.78 -4.35
CA CYS A 100 -5.23 4.57 -4.69
C CYS A 100 -4.72 5.66 -5.64
N SER A 101 -5.60 6.30 -6.41
CA SER A 101 -5.27 7.44 -7.27
C SER A 101 -5.27 8.79 -6.56
N SER A 102 -5.40 8.81 -5.22
CA SER A 102 -5.50 10.03 -4.39
C SER A 102 -6.69 10.94 -4.77
N MET A 103 -7.76 10.33 -5.27
CA MET A 103 -9.06 10.99 -5.53
C MET A 103 -9.98 10.73 -4.34
N HIS A 104 -9.61 11.27 -3.16
CA HIS A 104 -10.24 10.90 -1.89
C HIS A 104 -11.69 11.38 -1.77
N LYS A 105 -12.02 12.54 -2.34
CA LYS A 105 -13.40 13.05 -2.36
C LYS A 105 -14.29 12.16 -3.22
N THR A 106 -13.81 11.82 -4.41
CA THR A 106 -14.51 10.93 -5.33
C THR A 106 -14.67 9.53 -4.73
N ALA A 107 -13.62 9.01 -4.09
CA ALA A 107 -13.68 7.72 -3.41
C ALA A 107 -14.70 7.70 -2.27
N ASP A 108 -14.83 8.79 -1.51
CA ASP A 108 -15.85 8.94 -0.45
C ASP A 108 -17.29 8.91 -1.00
N GLN A 109 -17.53 9.54 -2.14
CA GLN A 109 -18.83 9.48 -2.81
C GLN A 109 -19.17 8.06 -3.25
N PHE A 110 -18.21 7.35 -3.86
CA PHE A 110 -18.42 5.99 -4.35
C PHE A 110 -18.64 4.98 -3.22
N ILE A 111 -17.86 5.05 -2.13
CA ILE A 111 -18.06 4.11 -1.01
C ILE A 111 -19.39 4.35 -0.30
N ARG A 112 -19.84 5.60 -0.15
CA ARG A 112 -21.17 5.91 0.39
C ARG A 112 -22.27 5.34 -0.49
N ARG A 113 -22.13 5.44 -1.82
CA ARG A 113 -23.09 4.85 -2.76
C ARG A 113 -23.11 3.32 -2.66
N ALA A 114 -21.94 2.67 -2.59
CA ALA A 114 -21.83 1.23 -2.41
C ALA A 114 -22.53 0.78 -1.11
N HIS A 115 -22.26 1.46 0.01
CA HIS A 115 -22.87 1.13 1.30
C HIS A 115 -24.39 1.37 1.34
N GLN A 116 -24.90 2.40 0.66
CA GLN A 116 -26.34 2.62 0.52
C GLN A 116 -27.05 1.48 -0.24
N LEU A 117 -26.36 0.88 -1.20
CA LEU A 117 -26.90 -0.20 -2.04
C LEU A 117 -26.82 -1.55 -1.34
N ASP A 118 -25.70 -1.84 -0.68
CA ASP A 118 -25.53 -3.05 0.13
C ASP A 118 -24.76 -2.72 1.44
N PRO A 119 -25.48 -2.39 2.52
CA PRO A 119 -24.86 -2.08 3.81
C PRO A 119 -24.37 -3.33 4.55
N ARG A 120 -24.62 -4.53 4.03
CA ARG A 120 -24.24 -5.79 4.68
C ARG A 120 -23.08 -6.49 4.00
N ASP A 121 -22.69 -6.06 2.81
CA ASP A 121 -21.48 -6.57 2.16
C ASP A 121 -20.24 -6.31 3.04
N PRO A 122 -19.48 -7.36 3.42
CA PRO A 122 -18.35 -7.21 4.33
C PRO A 122 -17.19 -6.38 3.79
N HIS A 123 -17.02 -6.28 2.47
CA HIS A 123 -15.97 -5.46 1.87
C HIS A 123 -16.38 -3.99 1.86
N VAL A 124 -17.60 -3.71 1.41
CA VAL A 124 -18.19 -2.37 1.39
C VAL A 124 -18.25 -1.78 2.80
N PHE A 125 -18.75 -2.55 3.77
CA PHE A 125 -18.93 -2.07 5.13
C PHE A 125 -17.60 -1.75 5.83
N ALA A 126 -16.57 -2.57 5.62
CA ALA A 126 -15.25 -2.34 6.21
C ALA A 126 -14.62 -1.03 5.70
N ASP A 127 -14.64 -0.81 4.39
CA ASP A 127 -14.04 0.38 3.78
C ASP A 127 -14.86 1.63 4.08
N TRP A 128 -16.20 1.53 4.15
CA TRP A 128 -17.07 2.61 4.60
C TRP A 128 -16.80 2.98 6.06
N ALA A 129 -16.76 1.99 6.97
CA ALA A 129 -16.49 2.20 8.39
C ALA A 129 -15.13 2.88 8.62
N ALA A 130 -14.13 2.56 7.79
CA ALA A 130 -12.82 3.20 7.85
C ALA A 130 -12.82 4.71 7.50
N ARG A 131 -13.88 5.23 6.85
CA ARG A 131 -14.04 6.68 6.54
C ARG A 131 -14.71 7.48 7.65
N LEU A 132 -15.36 6.81 8.58
CA LEU A 132 -15.96 7.47 9.74
C LEU A 132 -14.87 8.00 10.67
N GLN A 133 -15.25 8.82 11.65
CA GLN A 133 -14.34 9.37 12.65
C GLN A 133 -14.90 9.19 14.06
N GLY A 134 -14.02 9.20 15.05
CA GLY A 134 -14.40 9.16 16.47
C GLY A 134 -15.30 7.97 16.82
N GLN A 135 -16.38 8.26 17.55
CA GLN A 135 -17.30 7.24 18.07
C GLN A 135 -17.97 6.45 16.94
N ASP A 136 -18.43 7.12 15.88
CA ASP A 136 -19.13 6.48 14.77
C ASP A 136 -18.26 5.41 14.09
N ARG A 137 -16.96 5.68 13.94
CA ARG A 137 -15.99 4.70 13.43
C ARG A 137 -15.82 3.53 14.37
N SER A 138 -15.69 3.79 15.67
CA SER A 138 -15.53 2.73 16.68
C SER A 138 -16.72 1.79 16.67
N ASP A 139 -17.93 2.35 16.68
CA ASP A 139 -19.19 1.60 16.67
C ASP A 139 -19.35 0.79 15.38
N ALA A 140 -19.05 1.40 14.23
CA ALA A 140 -19.10 0.69 12.95
C ALA A 140 -18.08 -0.46 12.88
N LEU A 141 -16.83 -0.26 13.33
CA LEU A 141 -15.84 -1.33 13.33
C LEU A 141 -16.22 -2.49 14.27
N GLN A 142 -16.87 -2.21 15.40
CA GLN A 142 -17.43 -3.26 16.27
C GLN A 142 -18.54 -4.06 15.59
N GLN A 143 -19.47 -3.37 14.92
CA GLN A 143 -20.51 -4.02 14.13
C GLN A 143 -19.88 -4.89 13.04
N TYR A 144 -18.84 -4.39 12.38
CA TYR A 144 -18.10 -5.14 11.37
C TYR A 144 -17.50 -6.42 11.94
N ALA A 145 -16.84 -6.34 13.09
CA ALA A 145 -16.24 -7.50 13.76
C ALA A 145 -17.31 -8.56 14.11
N ALA A 146 -18.49 -8.14 14.55
CA ALA A 146 -19.60 -9.04 14.85
C ALA A 146 -20.18 -9.72 13.59
N MET A 147 -20.29 -8.99 12.48
CA MET A 147 -20.78 -9.52 11.20
C MET A 147 -19.78 -10.49 10.55
N ALA A 148 -18.49 -10.14 10.60
CA ALA A 148 -17.44 -10.86 9.88
C ALA A 148 -16.96 -12.15 10.57
N GLY A 149 -17.39 -12.40 11.82
CA GLY A 149 -16.96 -13.54 12.65
C GLY A 149 -17.19 -14.94 12.05
N ALA A 150 -17.98 -15.06 10.98
CA ALA A 150 -18.24 -16.33 10.27
C ALA A 150 -17.32 -16.60 9.06
N GLY A 151 -16.58 -15.60 8.53
CA GLY A 151 -15.82 -15.73 7.28
C GLY A 151 -14.37 -15.24 7.29
N ARG A 152 -13.94 -14.53 8.34
CA ARG A 152 -12.55 -14.05 8.51
C ARG A 152 -11.68 -15.09 9.21
N GLY A 153 -10.40 -15.16 8.84
CA GLY A 153 -9.42 -15.94 9.60
C GLY A 153 -9.14 -15.33 10.99
N PRO A 154 -8.75 -16.13 12.00
CA PRO A 154 -8.50 -15.64 13.37
C PRO A 154 -7.51 -14.47 13.45
N ALA A 155 -6.52 -14.43 12.56
CA ALA A 155 -5.52 -13.37 12.50
C ALA A 155 -6.12 -12.02 12.04
N GLU A 156 -7.02 -12.03 11.06
CA GLU A 156 -7.66 -10.81 10.55
C GLU A 156 -8.64 -10.23 11.57
N LEU A 157 -9.37 -11.09 12.28
CA LEU A 157 -10.23 -10.66 13.39
C LEU A 157 -9.41 -10.08 14.54
N SER A 158 -8.26 -10.69 14.87
CA SER A 158 -7.35 -10.16 15.90
C SER A 158 -6.82 -8.77 15.56
N ASP A 159 -6.39 -8.55 14.32
CA ASP A 159 -5.91 -7.24 13.83
C ASP A 159 -7.01 -6.17 13.88
N LEU A 160 -8.23 -6.53 13.48
CA LEU A 160 -9.40 -5.64 13.57
C LEU A 160 -9.70 -5.27 15.02
N MET A 161 -9.72 -6.25 15.95
CA MET A 161 -9.98 -6.00 17.36
C MET A 161 -8.90 -5.12 18.00
N GLN A 162 -7.63 -5.31 17.62
CA GLN A 162 -6.52 -4.46 18.04
C GLN A 162 -6.70 -3.01 17.58
N ARG A 163 -7.14 -2.80 16.34
CA ARG A 163 -7.47 -1.47 15.82
C ARG A 163 -8.64 -0.85 16.57
N ILE A 164 -9.73 -1.58 16.81
CA ILE A 164 -10.87 -1.09 17.59
C ILE A 164 -10.43 -0.64 18.99
N GLN A 165 -9.60 -1.44 19.66
CA GLN A 165 -9.08 -1.12 20.99
C GLN A 165 -8.28 0.19 20.98
N LEU A 166 -7.44 0.41 19.97
CA LEU A 166 -6.70 1.67 19.81
C LEU A 166 -7.64 2.86 19.64
N GLU A 167 -8.58 2.76 18.70
CA GLU A 167 -9.55 3.84 18.40
C GLU A 167 -10.34 4.21 19.65
N GLN A 168 -10.83 3.22 20.40
CA GLN A 168 -11.55 3.43 21.65
C GLN A 168 -10.70 4.15 22.70
N ALA A 169 -9.45 3.74 22.84
CA ALA A 169 -8.54 4.34 23.80
C ALA A 169 -8.17 5.78 23.42
N MET A 170 -8.33 6.16 22.16
CA MET A 170 -8.05 7.50 21.63
C MET A 170 -9.32 8.34 21.42
N LEU A 171 -10.51 7.86 21.82
CA LEU A 171 -11.75 8.65 21.71
C LEU A 171 -11.63 9.97 22.48
N GLY A 172 -11.87 11.09 21.80
CA GLY A 172 -11.74 12.43 22.38
C GLY A 172 -10.30 12.94 22.48
N HIS A 173 -9.32 12.19 21.97
CA HIS A 173 -7.92 12.61 21.87
C HIS A 173 -7.57 12.88 20.41
N GLU A 174 -7.01 14.05 20.15
CA GLU A 174 -6.33 14.31 18.88
C GLU A 174 -4.94 13.67 18.93
N VAL A 175 -4.51 13.05 17.84
CA VAL A 175 -3.24 12.32 17.75
C VAL A 175 -2.39 12.89 16.63
N MET A 176 -1.07 12.75 16.75
CA MET A 176 -0.10 13.25 15.77
C MET A 176 -0.22 14.77 15.53
N LEU A 177 -0.49 15.55 16.59
CA LEU A 177 -0.67 16.99 16.50
C LEU A 177 0.65 17.71 16.26
N LEU A 178 0.77 18.48 15.18
CA LEU A 178 1.94 19.32 14.94
C LEU A 178 1.97 20.46 15.98
N ALA A 179 2.92 20.39 16.91
CA ALA A 179 3.09 21.36 17.99
C ALA A 179 4.10 22.48 17.64
N SER A 180 5.03 22.21 16.72
CA SER A 180 5.92 23.24 16.17
C SER A 180 5.20 24.11 15.13
N PRO A 181 5.67 25.34 14.85
CA PRO A 181 5.13 26.14 13.75
C PRO A 181 5.13 25.39 12.42
N TYR A 182 4.03 25.52 11.65
CA TYR A 182 3.93 24.96 10.31
C TYR A 182 4.72 25.80 9.31
N GLN A 183 6.01 25.53 9.20
CA GLN A 183 6.96 26.25 8.35
C GLN A 183 8.04 25.32 7.81
N SER A 184 8.83 25.80 6.85
CA SER A 184 9.92 25.01 6.30
C SER A 184 10.95 24.62 7.36
N ALA A 185 11.42 23.38 7.27
CA ALA A 185 12.47 22.83 8.11
C ALA A 185 13.45 21.99 7.30
N GLU A 186 14.73 22.02 7.65
CA GLU A 186 15.77 21.14 7.12
C GLU A 186 16.35 20.31 8.28
N LEU A 187 16.33 18.99 8.12
CA LEU A 187 16.73 18.01 9.11
C LEU A 187 17.93 17.21 8.58
N PRO A 188 19.00 17.03 9.37
CA PRO A 188 20.15 16.24 8.94
C PRO A 188 19.80 14.75 8.92
N LEU A 189 20.20 14.06 7.83
CA LEU A 189 20.14 12.61 7.76
C LEU A 189 21.47 12.00 8.21
N THR A 190 21.40 11.09 9.16
CA THR A 190 22.57 10.34 9.63
C THR A 190 22.70 9.05 8.84
N ALA A 191 23.89 8.78 8.30
CA ALA A 191 24.19 7.48 7.71
C ALA A 191 24.42 6.45 8.83
N PHE A 192 23.68 5.36 8.79
CA PHE A 192 23.81 4.21 9.67
C PHE A 192 24.49 3.08 8.91
N VAL A 193 25.61 2.61 9.46
CA VAL A 193 26.44 1.55 8.86
C VAL A 193 26.44 0.36 9.82
N SER A 194 26.11 -0.84 9.34
CA SER A 194 26.18 -2.06 10.17
C SER A 194 27.60 -2.59 10.34
N ASP A 195 28.44 -2.49 9.30
CA ASP A 195 29.90 -2.70 9.35
C ASP A 195 30.58 -2.16 8.07
N ALA A 196 31.91 -2.29 7.95
CA ALA A 196 32.69 -1.74 6.83
C ALA A 196 32.30 -2.29 5.44
N THR A 197 31.44 -3.32 5.34
CA THR A 197 31.07 -3.97 4.07
C THR A 197 29.57 -4.15 3.86
N HIS A 198 28.71 -3.89 4.84
CA HIS A 198 27.26 -4.10 4.74
C HIS A 198 26.39 -2.92 5.22
N MET A 199 25.32 -2.70 4.46
CA MET A 199 24.17 -1.80 4.65
C MET A 199 24.47 -0.40 5.19
N ARG A 200 24.42 0.57 4.27
CA ARG A 200 24.30 2.00 4.55
C ARG A 200 22.83 2.38 4.44
N ASN A 201 22.17 2.66 5.56
CA ASN A 201 20.83 3.29 5.56
C ASN A 201 20.94 4.74 6.03
N TYR A 202 19.91 5.54 5.82
CA TYR A 202 19.81 6.87 6.40
C TYR A 202 18.71 6.92 7.43
N GLY A 203 18.87 7.79 8.41
CA GLY A 203 17.84 8.00 9.39
C GLY A 203 17.98 9.29 10.16
N LEU A 204 17.17 9.39 11.18
CA LEU A 204 16.96 10.60 11.98
C LEU A 204 17.21 10.29 13.44
N GLU A 205 17.74 11.29 14.15
CA GLU A 205 17.69 11.30 15.60
C GLU A 205 16.33 11.84 16.05
N VAL A 206 15.60 11.04 16.83
CA VAL A 206 14.22 11.30 17.24
C VAL A 206 14.11 11.26 18.76
N ASP A 207 13.54 12.31 19.36
CA ASP A 207 13.35 12.44 20.79
C ASP A 207 11.93 11.96 21.03
N LEU A 208 11.81 10.78 21.61
CA LEU A 208 10.56 10.19 22.05
C LEU A 208 10.46 10.40 23.55
N ASN A 209 9.56 11.31 23.96
CA ASN A 209 9.50 11.86 25.31
C ASN A 209 10.87 12.40 25.77
N SER A 210 11.52 11.73 26.73
CA SER A 210 12.84 12.08 27.26
C SER A 210 13.98 11.22 26.70
N THR A 211 13.72 10.39 25.67
CA THR A 211 14.70 9.46 25.12
C THR A 211 15.03 9.78 23.67
N ARG A 212 16.31 10.01 23.39
CA ARG A 212 16.84 10.10 22.03
C ARG A 212 17.04 8.71 21.45
N LEU A 213 16.43 8.45 20.30
CA LEU A 213 16.53 7.23 19.50
C LEU A 213 17.04 7.53 18.10
N ARG A 214 17.64 6.53 17.46
CA ARG A 214 18.06 6.57 16.05
C ARG A 214 17.12 5.71 15.23
N LEU A 215 16.33 6.36 14.37
CA LEU A 215 15.32 5.69 13.56
C LEU A 215 15.70 5.74 12.08
N VAL A 216 15.67 4.61 11.39
CA VAL A 216 15.90 4.53 9.94
C VAL A 216 14.72 5.19 9.22
N LEU A 217 15.00 6.08 8.26
CA LEU A 217 13.99 6.72 7.44
C LEU A 217 13.53 5.75 6.35
N ASP A 218 12.25 5.39 6.37
CA ASP A 218 11.72 4.29 5.57
C ASP A 218 10.38 4.66 4.92
N THR A 219 10.38 4.94 3.61
CA THR A 219 9.15 5.20 2.85
C THR A 219 8.21 3.99 2.78
N GLY A 220 8.71 2.78 3.04
CA GLY A 220 7.96 1.54 3.16
C GLY A 220 7.37 1.28 4.56
N ALA A 221 7.71 2.10 5.56
CA ALA A 221 7.19 1.97 6.92
C ALA A 221 6.00 2.90 7.19
N SER A 222 5.07 2.43 8.03
CA SER A 222 3.93 3.22 8.48
C SER A 222 4.19 3.85 9.84
N GLY A 223 4.28 5.18 9.88
CA GLY A 223 4.42 5.92 11.15
C GLY A 223 5.76 5.62 11.83
N ILE A 224 5.76 5.56 13.16
CA ILE A 224 6.96 5.23 13.94
C ILE A 224 6.84 3.81 14.48
N LEU A 225 7.81 2.96 14.16
CA LEU A 225 7.94 1.60 14.68
C LEU A 225 9.25 1.46 15.44
N ILE A 226 9.21 1.12 16.73
CA ILE A 226 10.40 0.94 17.56
C ILE A 226 10.46 -0.45 18.18
N SER A 227 11.64 -0.83 18.64
CA SER A 227 11.80 -2.08 19.41
C SER A 227 11.20 -1.97 20.81
N ARG A 228 10.89 -3.11 21.43
CA ARG A 228 10.42 -3.17 22.83
C ARG A 228 11.37 -2.45 23.78
N LYS A 229 12.68 -2.70 23.64
CA LYS A 229 13.73 -2.07 24.45
C LYS A 229 13.75 -0.55 24.31
N ALA A 230 13.52 -0.02 23.11
CA ALA A 230 13.46 1.41 22.88
C ALA A 230 12.20 2.03 23.50
N ALA A 231 11.05 1.34 23.40
CA ALA A 231 9.80 1.76 23.99
C ALA A 231 9.85 1.82 25.53
N GLU A 232 10.45 0.83 26.18
CA GLU A 232 10.66 0.80 27.64
C GLU A 232 11.48 1.99 28.12
N LYS A 233 12.56 2.33 27.41
CA LYS A 233 13.40 3.50 27.73
C LYS A 233 12.64 4.82 27.56
N ALA A 234 11.83 4.93 26.52
CA ALA A 234 11.03 6.11 26.21
C ALA A 234 9.76 6.22 27.07
N GLY A 235 9.48 5.24 27.94
CA GLY A 235 8.30 5.22 28.81
C GLY A 235 6.99 5.02 28.05
N ILE A 236 7.02 4.32 26.90
CA ILE A 236 5.83 4.07 26.08
C ILE A 236 5.10 2.84 26.61
N GLY A 237 3.93 3.07 27.19
CA GLY A 237 3.05 2.00 27.70
C GLY A 237 2.21 1.34 26.59
N ARG A 238 1.76 0.11 26.87
CA ARG A 238 0.82 -0.61 26.00
C ARG A 238 -0.59 -0.04 26.12
N LEU A 239 -1.14 0.36 24.99
CA LEU A 239 -2.52 0.83 24.85
C LEU A 239 -3.41 -0.22 24.19
N SER A 240 -2.95 -0.79 23.08
CA SER A 240 -3.60 -1.89 22.36
C SER A 240 -2.58 -2.89 21.86
N GLY A 241 -3.02 -4.10 21.50
CA GLY A 241 -2.15 -5.00 20.73
C GLY A 241 -1.87 -4.46 19.34
N ALA A 242 -0.80 -4.94 18.70
CA ALA A 242 -0.52 -4.63 17.32
C ALA A 242 0.08 -5.82 16.60
N THR A 243 -0.38 -6.02 15.37
CA THR A 243 0.27 -6.91 14.43
C THR A 243 1.32 -6.12 13.68
N ILE A 244 2.57 -6.55 13.76
CA ILE A 244 3.68 -5.96 13.01
C ILE A 244 3.93 -6.85 11.79
N ARG A 245 3.82 -6.23 10.61
CA ARG A 245 4.12 -6.88 9.33
C ARG A 245 5.33 -6.21 8.71
N GLY A 246 6.12 -6.98 7.99
CA GLY A 246 7.17 -6.48 7.13
C GLY A 246 7.66 -7.55 6.17
N PHE A 247 8.90 -7.42 5.74
CA PHE A 247 9.51 -8.27 4.72
C PHE A 247 9.92 -9.65 5.27
N GLY A 248 9.73 -10.73 4.49
CA GLY A 248 10.09 -12.13 4.82
C GLY A 248 8.97 -13.14 4.52
N ASP A 249 9.33 -14.44 4.47
CA ASP A 249 8.41 -15.54 4.06
C ASP A 249 7.57 -16.10 5.21
N SER A 250 7.78 -15.64 6.44
CA SER A 250 7.04 -16.14 7.59
C SER A 250 5.56 -15.76 7.50
N THR A 251 4.69 -16.76 7.51
CA THR A 251 3.26 -16.58 7.73
C THR A 251 2.94 -16.26 9.20
N LYS A 252 3.88 -16.49 10.13
CA LYS A 252 3.74 -16.04 11.52
C LYS A 252 3.91 -14.53 11.58
N LEU A 253 2.86 -13.86 12.02
CA LEU A 253 2.83 -12.43 12.28
C LEU A 253 3.73 -12.09 13.47
N SER A 254 4.53 -11.04 13.34
CA SER A 254 5.28 -10.50 14.47
C SER A 254 4.33 -9.78 15.41
N GLY A 255 4.34 -10.17 16.68
CA GLY A 255 3.56 -9.52 17.73
C GLY A 255 4.14 -8.16 18.10
N GLY A 256 3.30 -7.37 18.76
CA GLY A 256 3.65 -6.05 19.23
C GLY A 256 2.50 -5.37 19.96
N TYR A 257 2.67 -4.08 20.18
CA TYR A 257 1.63 -3.23 20.73
C TYR A 257 1.69 -1.83 20.13
N GLN A 258 0.61 -1.06 20.33
CA GLN A 258 0.62 0.38 20.12
C GLN A 258 0.59 1.08 21.46
N GLY A 259 1.31 2.20 21.53
CA GLY A 259 1.30 3.14 22.65
C GLY A 259 1.31 4.57 22.13
N VAL A 260 1.34 5.53 23.04
CA VAL A 260 1.38 6.96 22.71
C VAL A 260 2.62 7.58 23.31
N ALA A 261 3.36 8.32 22.48
CA ALA A 261 4.37 9.25 22.94
C ALA A 261 3.75 10.64 23.08
N GLN A 262 3.84 11.24 24.26
CA GLN A 262 3.32 12.58 24.51
C GLN A 262 4.04 13.63 23.67
N ARG A 263 5.34 13.40 23.40
CA ARG A 263 6.16 14.28 22.57
C ARG A 263 7.06 13.47 21.65
N VAL A 264 7.05 13.82 20.37
CA VAL A 264 8.01 13.36 19.36
C VAL A 264 8.68 14.56 18.74
N ARG A 265 9.98 14.71 18.92
CA ARG A 265 10.74 15.81 18.32
C ARG A 265 11.83 15.30 17.38
N VAL A 266 11.85 15.88 16.18
CA VAL A 266 12.85 15.61 15.13
C VAL A 266 13.42 16.95 14.67
N GLY A 267 14.63 17.28 15.14
CA GLY A 267 15.19 18.62 14.94
C GLY A 267 14.23 19.71 15.43
N GLY A 268 13.82 20.60 14.52
CA GLY A 268 12.88 21.70 14.81
C GLY A 268 11.39 21.35 14.71
N ILE A 269 11.04 20.11 14.35
CA ILE A 269 9.65 19.65 14.22
C ILE A 269 9.25 18.89 15.47
N GLU A 270 8.08 19.20 16.02
CA GLU A 270 7.53 18.54 17.21
C GLU A 270 6.08 18.12 16.97
N PHE A 271 5.78 16.87 17.32
CA PHE A 271 4.42 16.33 17.37
C PHE A 271 4.03 15.97 18.81
N HIS A 272 2.77 16.19 19.17
CA HIS A 272 2.17 15.71 20.42
C HIS A 272 1.27 14.51 20.16
N ASP A 273 1.15 13.66 21.18
CA ASP A 273 0.26 12.50 21.19
C ASP A 273 0.42 11.58 19.97
N ALA A 274 1.69 11.24 19.68
CA ALA A 274 2.04 10.42 18.54
C ALA A 274 1.80 8.93 18.83
N VAL A 275 1.07 8.25 17.96
CA VAL A 275 0.88 6.80 18.04
C VAL A 275 2.17 6.10 17.62
N ILE A 276 2.73 5.31 18.53
CA ILE A 276 3.96 4.54 18.34
C ILE A 276 3.62 3.06 18.26
N ARG A 277 4.07 2.40 17.19
CA ARG A 277 4.04 0.94 17.11
C ARG A 277 5.30 0.39 17.75
N VAL A 278 5.16 -0.68 18.53
CA VAL A 278 6.25 -1.34 19.22
C VAL A 278 6.25 -2.80 18.82
N ALA A 279 7.36 -3.26 18.23
CA ALA A 279 7.55 -4.67 17.94
C ALA A 279 7.99 -5.42 19.20
N ASP A 280 7.58 -6.67 19.33
CA ASP A 280 8.02 -7.53 20.44
C ASP A 280 9.53 -7.83 20.41
N GLN A 281 10.16 -7.64 19.26
CA GLN A 281 11.59 -7.85 19.03
C GLN A 281 12.44 -6.78 19.74
N ASP A 282 13.64 -7.17 20.19
CA ASP A 282 14.60 -6.29 20.88
C ASP A 282 15.25 -5.26 19.95
N SER A 283 15.22 -5.51 18.65
CA SER A 283 15.71 -4.65 17.58
C SER A 283 14.73 -4.62 16.42
N VAL A 284 14.57 -3.46 15.80
CA VAL A 284 13.73 -3.25 14.61
C VAL A 284 14.59 -2.53 13.57
N GLY A 285 14.78 -3.16 12.40
CA GLY A 285 15.77 -2.69 11.44
C GLY A 285 17.20 -2.84 11.98
N SER A 286 18.11 -1.99 11.49
CA SER A 286 19.51 -1.98 11.96
C SER A 286 19.75 -1.07 13.18
N GLN A 287 18.71 -0.44 13.73
CA GLN A 287 18.80 0.57 14.80
C GLN A 287 17.68 0.41 15.85
N ASP A 288 17.30 1.51 16.54
CA ASP A 288 16.25 1.52 17.56
C ASP A 288 14.84 1.36 16.97
N GLY A 289 14.68 1.63 15.66
CA GLY A 289 13.44 1.49 14.94
C GLY A 289 13.45 2.11 13.53
N LEU A 290 12.25 2.24 12.97
CA LEU A 290 11.94 2.86 11.68
C LEU A 290 11.04 4.08 11.88
N ILE A 291 11.22 5.10 11.04
CA ILE A 291 10.32 6.24 10.91
C ILE A 291 9.89 6.36 9.45
N GLY A 292 8.58 6.21 9.24
CA GLY A 292 7.93 6.42 7.97
C GLY A 292 8.00 7.88 7.55
N THR A 293 8.31 8.15 6.28
CA THR A 293 8.22 9.52 5.73
C THR A 293 6.78 10.06 5.80
N ASN A 294 5.78 9.18 5.87
CA ASN A 294 4.37 9.57 6.04
C ASN A 294 4.07 10.24 7.39
N VAL A 295 4.97 10.15 8.39
CA VAL A 295 4.88 10.96 9.62
C VAL A 295 4.87 12.45 9.31
N PHE A 296 5.49 12.86 8.20
CA PHE A 296 5.57 14.25 7.75
C PHE A 296 4.59 14.54 6.60
N SER A 297 3.50 13.79 6.46
CA SER A 297 2.59 13.89 5.32
C SER A 297 1.83 15.22 5.19
N ASP A 298 1.81 16.04 6.23
CA ASP A 298 1.34 17.44 6.19
C ASP A 298 2.32 18.38 5.46
N PHE A 299 3.51 17.92 5.11
CA PHE A 299 4.53 18.67 4.39
C PHE A 299 4.80 18.06 3.02
N LEU A 300 5.37 18.88 2.14
CA LEU A 300 6.12 18.40 0.99
C LEU A 300 7.45 17.83 1.50
N VAL A 301 7.62 16.51 1.37
CA VAL A 301 8.73 15.76 1.96
C VAL A 301 9.83 15.57 0.92
N ALA A 302 10.92 16.33 1.01
CA ALA A 302 12.06 16.21 0.11
C ALA A 302 13.24 15.49 0.77
N VAL A 303 13.58 14.30 0.29
CA VAL A 303 14.65 13.44 0.78
C VAL A 303 15.84 13.49 -0.18
N ASP A 304 16.97 14.00 0.30
CA ASP A 304 18.25 14.05 -0.40
C ASP A 304 19.24 13.14 0.34
N PHE A 305 19.36 11.89 -0.11
CA PHE A 305 20.22 10.90 0.55
C PHE A 305 21.71 11.23 0.40
N ALA A 306 22.15 11.66 -0.79
CA ALA A 306 23.55 11.98 -1.03
C ALA A 306 23.99 13.24 -0.27
N GLY A 307 23.15 14.29 -0.31
CA GLY A 307 23.34 15.52 0.46
C GLY A 307 23.03 15.38 1.95
N ARG A 308 22.47 14.23 2.35
CA ARG A 308 22.11 13.86 3.73
C ARG A 308 21.15 14.83 4.40
N LYS A 309 20.08 15.19 3.69
CA LYS A 309 19.10 16.17 4.14
C LYS A 309 17.69 15.68 3.92
N LEU A 310 16.83 15.92 4.90
CA LEU A 310 15.39 15.85 4.79
C LEU A 310 14.84 17.27 4.89
N ARG A 311 14.20 17.77 3.84
CA ARG A 311 13.54 19.07 3.83
C ARG A 311 12.04 18.87 3.89
N LEU A 312 11.40 19.63 4.77
CA LEU A 312 9.96 19.64 4.94
C LEU A 312 9.51 21.05 4.59
N ASN A 313 8.69 21.19 3.55
CA ASN A 313 8.11 22.49 3.17
C ASN A 313 6.59 22.45 3.32
N PRO A 314 5.93 23.56 3.66
CA PRO A 314 4.48 23.62 3.60
C PRO A 314 3.95 23.16 2.23
N LEU A 315 2.88 22.38 2.23
CA LEU A 315 2.18 21.97 1.02
C LEU A 315 1.56 23.20 0.34
N PRO A 316 1.56 23.27 -1.01
CA PRO A 316 0.89 24.36 -1.73
C PRO A 316 -0.61 24.40 -1.38
N ASP A 317 -1.09 25.62 -1.10
CA ASP A 317 -2.50 25.92 -0.80
C ASP A 317 -3.10 25.08 0.35
N TYR A 318 -2.27 24.62 1.29
CA TYR A 318 -2.68 23.79 2.43
C TYR A 318 -2.58 24.52 3.77
N HIS A 319 -3.54 24.24 4.63
CA HIS A 319 -3.48 24.59 6.05
C HIS A 319 -3.79 23.34 6.90
N PRO A 320 -2.99 23.02 7.93
CA PRO A 320 -3.07 21.78 8.70
C PRO A 320 -4.28 21.66 9.66
N SER A 321 -5.40 22.31 9.37
CA SER A 321 -6.63 22.21 10.17
C SER A 321 -7.73 21.51 9.38
N GLY A 322 -7.97 20.22 9.69
CA GLY A 322 -9.21 19.48 9.41
C GLY A 322 -9.84 19.69 8.04
N GLN A 323 -9.07 19.48 6.96
CA GLN A 323 -9.63 19.59 5.62
C GLN A 323 -10.48 18.37 5.26
N ASP A 324 -11.61 18.64 4.62
CA ASP A 324 -12.41 17.60 3.98
C ASP A 324 -11.55 16.83 2.97
N PRO A 325 -11.83 15.54 2.72
CA PRO A 325 -11.21 14.80 1.64
C PRO A 325 -11.32 15.59 0.32
N HIS A 326 -10.20 15.79 -0.36
CA HIS A 326 -10.14 16.40 -1.68
C HIS A 326 -9.57 15.41 -2.69
N ASP A 327 -9.78 15.73 -3.97
CA ASP A 327 -9.19 14.98 -5.07
C ASP A 327 -7.85 15.60 -5.45
N ARG A 328 -6.90 14.76 -5.87
CA ARG A 328 -5.57 15.16 -6.35
C ARG A 328 -5.63 16.43 -7.17
N THR A 329 -4.83 17.42 -6.79
CA THR A 329 -4.65 18.65 -7.55
C THR A 329 -3.19 18.82 -7.99
N VAL A 330 -2.94 18.89 -9.30
CA VAL A 330 -1.61 19.14 -9.85
C VAL A 330 -1.47 20.64 -10.13
N VAL A 331 -0.85 21.37 -9.20
CA VAL A 331 -0.55 22.80 -9.37
C VAL A 331 0.57 23.02 -10.39
N ALA A 332 0.67 24.23 -10.94
CA ALA A 332 1.64 24.56 -11.99
C ALA A 332 3.10 24.25 -11.60
N ALA A 333 3.45 24.40 -10.31
CA ALA A 333 4.79 24.10 -9.79
C ALA A 333 5.10 22.59 -9.77
N MET A 334 4.08 21.73 -9.79
CA MET A 334 4.19 20.27 -9.68
C MET A 334 3.85 19.55 -10.99
N ARG A 335 3.73 20.27 -12.12
CA ARG A 335 3.35 19.70 -13.42
C ARG A 335 4.25 18.55 -13.92
N ASN A 336 5.49 18.51 -13.45
CA ASN A 336 6.47 17.48 -13.81
C ASN A 336 6.54 16.34 -12.79
N TYR A 337 5.77 16.41 -11.71
CA TYR A 337 5.74 15.37 -10.70
C TYR A 337 5.02 14.16 -11.28
N THR A 338 5.51 12.97 -10.94
CA THR A 338 4.93 11.70 -11.38
C THR A 338 3.78 11.32 -10.46
N PRO A 339 2.56 11.12 -11.00
CA PRO A 339 1.48 10.47 -10.28
C PRO A 339 1.89 9.07 -9.82
N VAL A 340 1.71 8.78 -8.53
CA VAL A 340 1.87 7.44 -7.96
C VAL A 340 0.54 6.94 -7.38
N PHE A 341 0.45 5.63 -7.17
CA PHE A 341 -0.67 5.03 -6.46
C PHE A 341 -0.35 4.93 -4.96
N ARG A 342 -1.27 5.35 -4.11
CA ARG A 342 -1.09 5.39 -2.65
C ARG A 342 -1.92 4.31 -1.97
N PHE A 343 -1.24 3.46 -1.21
CA PHE A 343 -1.86 2.42 -0.37
C PHE A 343 -1.52 2.68 1.10
N GLY A 344 -2.30 3.55 1.73
CA GLY A 344 -2.00 4.05 3.07
C GLY A 344 -0.71 4.88 3.09
N HIS A 345 0.38 4.27 3.58
CA HIS A 345 1.72 4.88 3.62
C HIS A 345 2.57 4.51 2.40
N LEU A 346 2.25 3.40 1.72
CA LEU A 346 3.04 2.91 0.60
C LEU A 346 2.75 3.70 -0.67
N LEU A 347 3.81 3.94 -1.44
CA LEU A 347 3.76 4.61 -2.73
C LEU A 347 4.18 3.61 -3.81
N ALA A 348 3.24 3.24 -4.67
CA ALA A 348 3.45 2.36 -5.79
C ALA A 348 3.60 3.18 -7.08
N ILE A 349 4.75 3.05 -7.72
CA ILE A 349 5.07 3.76 -8.96
C ILE A 349 4.95 2.81 -10.17
N PRO A 350 4.27 3.23 -11.24
CA PRO A 350 4.27 2.49 -12.48
C PRO A 350 5.69 2.42 -13.07
N THR A 351 6.13 1.20 -13.34
CA THR A 351 7.48 0.88 -13.79
C THR A 351 7.41 -0.12 -14.93
N ARG A 352 8.15 0.14 -16.01
CA ARG A 352 8.39 -0.84 -17.07
C ARG A 352 9.75 -1.49 -16.87
N VAL A 353 9.80 -2.81 -16.95
CA VAL A 353 11.03 -3.59 -16.83
C VAL A 353 11.39 -4.15 -18.20
N SER A 354 12.41 -3.57 -18.84
CA SER A 354 12.83 -3.94 -20.19
C SER A 354 11.66 -3.98 -21.18
N THR A 355 11.21 -5.17 -21.61
CA THR A 355 10.12 -5.37 -22.58
C THR A 355 8.78 -5.68 -21.93
N SER A 356 8.66 -5.58 -20.60
CA SER A 356 7.42 -5.90 -19.88
C SER A 356 6.31 -4.88 -20.16
N ARG A 357 5.08 -5.25 -19.78
CA ARG A 357 4.03 -4.26 -19.50
C ARG A 357 4.45 -3.34 -18.35
N GLU A 358 3.71 -2.26 -18.15
CA GLU A 358 3.82 -1.49 -16.92
C GLU A 358 3.31 -2.31 -15.73
N VAL A 359 4.11 -2.33 -14.67
CA VAL A 359 3.87 -3.04 -13.41
C VAL A 359 4.14 -2.10 -12.24
N LEU A 360 3.79 -2.50 -11.03
CA LEU A 360 3.94 -1.64 -9.86
C LEU A 360 5.18 -2.01 -9.04
N PHE A 361 6.01 -1.01 -8.78
CA PHE A 361 7.10 -1.10 -7.81
C PHE A 361 6.78 -0.20 -6.60
N ILE A 362 7.10 -0.66 -5.40
CA ILE A 362 6.98 0.16 -4.18
C ILE A 362 8.24 1.02 -4.02
N ILE A 363 8.09 2.31 -3.69
CA ILE A 363 9.21 3.18 -3.30
C ILE A 363 9.56 2.88 -1.85
N ASP A 364 10.73 2.29 -1.60
CA ASP A 364 11.13 1.77 -0.29
C ASP A 364 12.58 2.16 0.06
N SER A 365 12.73 3.25 0.80
CA SER A 365 14.04 3.71 1.28
C SER A 365 14.61 2.89 2.45
N GLY A 366 13.79 2.07 3.10
CA GLY A 366 14.24 1.14 4.14
C GLY A 366 14.90 -0.11 3.56
N SER A 367 14.62 -0.44 2.29
CA SER A 367 15.25 -1.55 1.60
C SER A 367 16.67 -1.22 1.14
N ALA A 368 17.63 -2.00 1.64
CA ALA A 368 19.05 -1.89 1.26
C ALA A 368 19.37 -2.38 -0.16
N THR A 369 18.41 -3.01 -0.85
CA THR A 369 18.57 -3.49 -2.22
C THR A 369 17.32 -3.18 -3.05
N THR A 370 17.50 -3.04 -4.36
CA THR A 370 16.36 -2.96 -5.29
C THR A 370 15.94 -4.38 -5.65
N LEU A 371 14.65 -4.67 -5.48
CA LEU A 371 14.09 -6.02 -5.58
C LEU A 371 13.14 -6.12 -6.76
N ILE A 372 13.02 -7.31 -7.34
CA ILE A 372 12.06 -7.63 -8.41
C ILE A 372 11.44 -9.01 -8.15
N SER A 373 10.17 -9.22 -8.52
CA SER A 373 9.54 -10.54 -8.43
C SER A 373 10.24 -11.52 -9.38
N SER A 374 10.47 -12.76 -8.94
CA SER A 374 11.08 -13.83 -9.73
C SER A 374 10.35 -14.08 -11.06
N ASP A 375 9.02 -14.08 -11.05
CA ASP A 375 8.21 -14.31 -12.25
C ASP A 375 8.39 -13.20 -13.30
N LEU A 376 8.35 -11.94 -12.89
CA LEU A 376 8.63 -10.82 -13.79
C LEU A 376 10.06 -10.89 -14.32
N ALA A 377 11.04 -11.14 -13.45
CA ALA A 377 12.44 -11.26 -13.84
C ALA A 377 12.65 -12.36 -14.90
N ALA A 378 12.06 -13.54 -14.68
CA ALA A 378 12.15 -14.67 -15.60
C ALA A 378 11.47 -14.40 -16.94
N SER A 379 10.48 -13.51 -16.99
CA SER A 379 9.80 -13.12 -18.23
C SER A 379 10.62 -12.19 -19.12
N VAL A 380 11.64 -11.50 -18.58
CA VAL A 380 12.41 -10.46 -19.31
C VAL A 380 13.90 -10.73 -19.42
N THR A 381 14.46 -11.60 -18.58
CA THR A 381 15.89 -11.89 -18.58
C THR A 381 16.18 -13.26 -17.97
N LYS A 382 17.45 -13.70 -18.05
CA LYS A 382 17.91 -14.92 -17.40
C LYS A 382 17.89 -14.72 -15.89
N VAL A 383 17.46 -15.74 -15.14
CA VAL A 383 17.43 -15.74 -13.68
C VAL A 383 18.22 -16.94 -13.18
N ASP A 384 19.23 -16.69 -12.35
CA ASP A 384 20.11 -17.71 -11.78
C ASP A 384 19.93 -17.76 -10.26
N ARG A 385 19.87 -18.96 -9.67
CA ARG A 385 19.70 -19.10 -8.21
C ARG A 385 20.91 -18.55 -7.46
N ASP A 386 20.68 -17.68 -6.49
CA ASP A 386 21.72 -17.12 -5.63
C ASP A 386 21.68 -17.76 -4.25
N LYS A 387 22.75 -18.47 -3.90
CA LYS A 387 22.90 -19.15 -2.61
C LYS A 387 23.69 -18.34 -1.58
N ARG A 388 24.22 -17.17 -1.97
CA ARG A 388 25.12 -16.35 -1.14
C ARG A 388 24.39 -15.18 -0.51
N THR A 389 23.48 -14.57 -1.26
CA THR A 389 22.67 -13.47 -0.75
C THR A 389 21.63 -14.01 0.23
N GLY A 390 21.55 -13.38 1.41
CA GLY A 390 20.47 -13.62 2.36
C GLY A 390 19.68 -12.33 2.55
N ILE A 391 18.36 -12.41 2.46
CA ILE A 391 17.47 -11.29 2.77
C ILE A 391 16.61 -11.67 3.98
N SER A 392 16.45 -10.73 4.90
CA SER A 392 15.59 -10.89 6.07
C SER A 392 14.95 -9.56 6.44
N GLY A 393 13.71 -9.63 6.95
CA GLY A 393 13.02 -8.49 7.55
C GLY A 393 12.20 -8.90 8.76
N LEU A 394 11.21 -8.07 9.12
CA LEU A 394 10.34 -8.27 10.29
C LEU A 394 9.48 -9.53 10.23
N SER A 395 9.27 -10.08 9.03
CA SER A 395 8.57 -11.34 8.79
C SER A 395 9.57 -12.47 8.48
N GLY A 396 10.81 -12.37 8.95
CA GLY A 396 11.81 -13.44 8.84
C GLY A 396 12.63 -13.42 7.55
N LYS A 397 13.24 -14.56 7.23
CA LYS A 397 14.11 -14.72 6.05
C LYS A 397 13.28 -14.95 4.79
N VAL A 398 13.83 -14.51 3.66
CA VAL A 398 13.36 -14.90 2.34
C VAL A 398 14.17 -16.09 1.85
N SER A 399 13.46 -17.12 1.42
CA SER A 399 13.99 -18.31 0.78
C SER A 399 14.01 -18.13 -0.74
N ASP A 400 14.81 -18.95 -1.42
CA ASP A 400 14.91 -18.96 -2.89
C ASP A 400 15.14 -17.58 -3.51
N ILE A 401 16.33 -17.07 -3.24
CA ILE A 401 16.82 -15.83 -3.82
C ILE A 401 17.48 -16.14 -5.17
N TYR A 402 17.28 -15.24 -6.12
CA TYR A 402 17.82 -15.31 -7.46
C TYR A 402 18.51 -14.01 -7.83
N GLN A 403 19.37 -14.07 -8.82
CA GLN A 403 20.01 -12.93 -9.46
C GLN A 403 19.59 -12.87 -10.92
N THR A 404 19.24 -11.69 -11.40
CA THR A 404 18.86 -11.48 -12.79
C THR A 404 20.08 -11.32 -13.70
N GLY A 405 19.89 -11.42 -15.01
CA GLY A 405 20.76 -10.75 -15.97
C GLY A 405 20.57 -9.23 -15.95
N ASP A 406 21.20 -8.53 -16.87
CA ASP A 406 21.00 -7.08 -17.04
C ASP A 406 19.56 -6.78 -17.45
N LEU A 407 18.98 -5.74 -16.86
CA LEU A 407 17.65 -5.24 -17.22
C LEU A 407 17.57 -3.71 -17.06
N PHE A 408 16.54 -3.10 -17.66
CA PHE A 408 16.26 -1.68 -17.51
C PHE A 408 15.00 -1.48 -16.67
N LEU A 409 15.04 -0.55 -15.72
CA LEU A 409 13.87 -0.02 -15.04
C LEU A 409 13.54 1.35 -15.65
N GLU A 410 12.30 1.50 -16.10
CA GLU A 410 11.78 2.73 -16.69
C GLU A 410 10.59 3.23 -15.87
N PHE A 411 10.76 4.38 -15.22
CA PHE A 411 9.75 4.99 -14.34
C PHE A 411 9.98 6.50 -14.26
N ALA A 412 8.93 7.30 -14.04
CA ALA A 412 9.03 8.75 -13.90
C ALA A 412 9.85 9.46 -15.01
N GLY A 413 9.83 8.93 -16.24
CA GLY A 413 10.64 9.44 -17.37
C GLY A 413 12.12 9.08 -17.34
N PHE A 414 12.59 8.36 -16.32
CA PHE A 414 13.96 7.85 -16.23
C PHE A 414 14.07 6.44 -16.80
N ARG A 415 15.26 6.12 -17.31
CA ARG A 415 15.65 4.76 -17.74
C ARG A 415 16.97 4.39 -17.07
N GLN A 416 16.92 3.45 -16.14
CA GLN A 416 18.08 3.03 -15.36
C GLN A 416 18.45 1.58 -15.70
N LYS A 417 19.69 1.36 -16.14
CA LYS A 417 20.25 0.02 -16.28
C LYS A 417 20.60 -0.54 -14.89
N ASN A 418 20.17 -1.76 -14.61
CA ASN A 418 20.49 -2.46 -13.38
C ASN A 418 21.22 -3.77 -13.72
N LEU A 419 22.35 -3.99 -13.04
CA LEU A 419 23.22 -5.14 -13.25
C LEU A 419 22.94 -6.16 -12.15
N GLY A 420 22.35 -7.29 -12.51
CA GLY A 420 22.12 -8.40 -11.58
C GLY A 420 21.28 -8.04 -10.36
N MET A 421 20.04 -7.64 -10.58
CA MET A 421 19.07 -7.37 -9.50
C MET A 421 18.76 -8.63 -8.71
N THR A 422 18.41 -8.45 -7.43
CA THR A 422 17.96 -9.56 -6.58
C THR A 422 16.48 -9.82 -6.81
N ALA A 423 16.13 -11.08 -7.05
CA ALA A 423 14.77 -11.52 -7.30
C ALA A 423 14.32 -12.63 -6.36
N PHE A 424 13.03 -12.67 -6.02
CA PHE A 424 12.40 -13.70 -5.20
C PHE A 424 10.88 -13.74 -5.43
N ASP A 425 10.19 -14.74 -4.89
CA ASP A 425 8.73 -14.86 -4.97
C ASP A 425 8.03 -13.79 -4.11
N MET A 426 7.29 -12.89 -4.76
CA MET A 426 6.57 -11.78 -4.11
C MET A 426 5.08 -12.07 -3.86
N TRP A 427 4.67 -13.33 -3.94
CA TRP A 427 3.29 -13.74 -3.74
C TRP A 427 2.71 -13.25 -2.41
N GLU A 428 3.41 -13.50 -1.29
CA GLU A 428 2.90 -13.13 0.03
C GLU A 428 2.77 -11.62 0.21
N GLN A 429 3.70 -10.83 -0.32
CA GLN A 429 3.64 -9.37 -0.28
C GLN A 429 2.44 -8.87 -1.10
N SER A 430 2.27 -9.41 -2.32
CA SER A 430 1.15 -9.06 -3.19
C SER A 430 -0.21 -9.43 -2.57
N ARG A 431 -0.29 -10.63 -1.98
CA ARG A 431 -1.48 -11.11 -1.28
C ARG A 431 -1.84 -10.23 -0.09
N GLN A 432 -0.85 -9.80 0.69
CA GLN A 432 -1.05 -8.92 1.85
C GLN A 432 -1.49 -7.51 1.48
N LEU A 433 -0.95 -6.96 0.39
CA LEU A 433 -1.29 -5.63 -0.11
C LEU A 433 -2.59 -5.62 -0.92
N GLY A 434 -2.99 -6.80 -1.40
CA GLY A 434 -4.20 -6.95 -2.19
C GLY A 434 -4.04 -6.48 -3.64
N PHE A 435 -2.81 -6.38 -4.14
CA PHE A 435 -2.49 -6.17 -5.55
C PHE A 435 -1.07 -6.68 -5.82
N GLU A 436 -0.77 -6.98 -7.08
CA GLU A 436 0.53 -7.45 -7.54
C GLU A 436 1.59 -6.36 -7.34
N VAL A 437 2.53 -6.63 -6.43
CA VAL A 437 3.77 -5.88 -6.32
C VAL A 437 4.84 -6.64 -7.08
N SER A 438 5.43 -5.98 -8.08
CA SER A 438 6.44 -6.60 -8.93
C SER A 438 7.88 -6.21 -8.56
N GLY A 439 8.05 -5.31 -7.60
CA GLY A 439 9.36 -4.97 -7.08
C GLY A 439 9.35 -3.86 -6.03
N PHE A 440 10.54 -3.57 -5.51
CA PHE A 440 10.81 -2.48 -4.57
C PHE A 440 11.97 -1.65 -5.10
N LEU A 441 11.76 -0.34 -5.26
CA LEU A 441 12.83 0.62 -5.55
C LEU A 441 13.56 0.91 -4.25
N GLY A 442 14.70 0.24 -4.08
CA GLY A 442 15.50 0.32 -2.86
C GLY A 442 16.51 1.47 -2.87
N LEU A 443 17.16 1.67 -1.72
CA LEU A 443 18.09 2.77 -1.49
C LEU A 443 19.20 2.92 -2.55
N PRO A 444 19.84 1.86 -3.10
CA PRO A 444 20.88 2.02 -4.13
C PRO A 444 20.42 2.74 -5.40
N LEU A 445 19.13 2.61 -5.73
CA LEU A 445 18.50 3.30 -6.84
C LEU A 445 18.02 4.69 -6.42
N LEU A 446 17.38 4.79 -5.25
CA LEU A 446 16.83 6.05 -4.74
C LEU A 446 17.90 7.09 -4.43
N GLU A 447 19.12 6.69 -4.05
CA GLU A 447 20.27 7.58 -3.84
C GLU A 447 20.72 8.31 -5.12
N LEU A 448 20.26 7.91 -6.31
CA LEU A 448 20.52 8.63 -7.56
C LEU A 448 19.68 9.92 -7.68
N PHE A 449 18.69 10.09 -6.79
CA PHE A 449 17.70 11.14 -6.88
C PHE A 449 17.57 11.89 -5.56
N THR A 450 17.21 13.16 -5.66
CA THR A 450 16.45 13.84 -4.61
C THR A 450 14.97 13.53 -4.86
N LEU A 451 14.33 12.89 -3.88
CA LEU A 451 12.91 12.53 -3.93
C LEU A 451 12.09 13.63 -3.28
N THR A 452 11.08 14.17 -3.95
CA THR A 452 10.11 15.07 -3.31
C THR A 452 8.72 14.45 -3.37
N ILE A 453 8.11 14.23 -2.21
CA ILE A 453 6.88 13.45 -2.04
C ILE A 453 5.78 14.36 -1.51
N ASP A 454 4.67 14.39 -2.24
CA ASP A 454 3.38 14.90 -1.77
C ASP A 454 2.47 13.69 -1.48
N TYR A 455 2.28 13.38 -0.19
CA TYR A 455 1.40 12.29 0.24
C TYR A 455 -0.08 12.61 0.07
N ARG A 456 -0.44 13.91 0.14
CA ARG A 456 -1.81 14.40 0.04
C ARG A 456 -2.36 14.08 -1.35
N ASP A 457 -1.57 14.40 -2.37
CA ASP A 457 -1.97 14.26 -3.77
C ASP A 457 -1.33 13.03 -4.44
N GLY A 458 -0.50 12.25 -3.75
CA GLY A 458 0.14 11.06 -4.33
C GLY A 458 1.01 11.41 -5.53
N LEU A 459 1.86 12.43 -5.37
CA LEU A 459 2.79 12.91 -6.39
C LEU A 459 4.22 12.72 -5.91
N VAL A 460 5.09 12.27 -6.79
CA VAL A 460 6.53 12.13 -6.50
C VAL A 460 7.35 12.75 -7.61
N ASN A 461 8.26 13.64 -7.25
CA ASN A 461 9.29 14.15 -8.14
C ASN A 461 10.61 13.43 -7.88
N PHE A 462 11.29 13.08 -8.97
CA PHE A 462 12.61 12.45 -8.96
C PHE A 462 13.57 13.42 -9.65
N GLU A 463 14.41 14.09 -8.88
CA GLU A 463 15.44 14.99 -9.42
C GLU A 463 16.77 14.27 -9.43
N ARG A 464 17.25 13.91 -10.62
CA ARG A 464 18.52 13.19 -10.75
C ARG A 464 19.66 14.07 -10.30
N GLN A 465 20.51 13.55 -9.43
CA GLN A 465 21.69 14.26 -9.01
C GLN A 465 22.76 14.20 -10.11
N GLU A 466 23.27 15.36 -10.52
CA GLU A 466 24.46 15.43 -11.36
C GLU A 466 25.64 14.89 -10.55
N ARG A 467 26.30 13.85 -11.05
CA ARG A 467 27.48 13.25 -10.43
C ARG A 467 28.75 13.83 -11.00
#